data_AF-A0A959MLX1-F1
#
_entry.id   AF-A0A959MLX1-F1
#
_cell.length_a   1.000
_cell.length_b   1.000
_cell.length_c   1.000
_cell.angle_alpha   90.00
_cell.angle_beta   90.00
_cell.angle_gamma   90.00
#
_symmetry.space_group_name_H-M   'P 1'
#
loop_
_entity.id
_entity.type
_entity.pdbx_description
1 polymer ?
#
loop_
_entity_poly.entity_id
_entity_poly.type
_entity_poly.pdbx_seq_one_letter_code
_entity_poly.pdbx_strand_id
1 'polypeptide(L)'
;MEQNSQSNPLNGLHKQKLYALIVAAVGIISCILPWWKISFGGFGGYSINGLHGIGWISFLGFIGAGVVTFVMGDKTKPYEGQEKMIALACFAGAGAIALIQFLRQTKFASFGIFLAIIAGVVGTLWIMGIIKLPENKPKA
;
A
#
# COMPACT_ATOMS: atom_id res chain seq x y z
N MET A 1 -24.74 -35.49 -3.49
CA MET A 1 -23.64 -35.21 -4.43
C MET A 1 -23.00 -33.92 -3.97
N GLU A 2 -21.94 -34.05 -3.17
CA GLU A 2 -21.13 -32.93 -2.69
C GLU A 2 -20.52 -32.21 -3.90
N GLN A 3 -21.03 -31.01 -4.20
CA GLN A 3 -20.24 -30.07 -4.99
C GLN A 3 -19.16 -29.53 -4.07
N ASN A 4 -18.00 -30.15 -4.23
CA ASN A 4 -16.68 -29.71 -3.83
C ASN A 4 -16.51 -28.24 -4.24
N SER A 5 -16.95 -27.33 -3.37
CA SER A 5 -16.75 -25.90 -3.51
C SER A 5 -15.25 -25.71 -3.36
N GLN A 6 -14.57 -25.56 -4.50
CA GLN A 6 -13.17 -25.16 -4.55
C GLN A 6 -12.99 -23.97 -3.59
N SER A 7 -12.46 -24.25 -2.41
CA SER A 7 -12.12 -23.27 -1.39
C SER A 7 -10.83 -22.59 -1.84
N ASN A 8 -10.94 -21.84 -2.93
CA ASN A 8 -9.96 -20.84 -3.26
C ASN A 8 -9.99 -19.85 -2.08
N PRO A 9 -8.91 -19.64 -1.31
CA PRO A 9 -8.90 -18.68 -0.20
C PRO A 9 -9.19 -17.24 -0.67
N LEU A 10 -9.16 -17.02 -1.99
CA LEU A 10 -9.55 -15.80 -2.69
C LEU A 10 -11.06 -15.65 -2.93
N ASN A 11 -11.87 -16.71 -2.76
CA ASN A 11 -13.33 -16.67 -3.01
C ASN A 11 -14.13 -15.93 -1.92
N GLY A 12 -13.49 -15.49 -0.84
CA GLY A 12 -14.15 -14.76 0.26
C GLY A 12 -13.85 -13.26 0.34
N LEU A 13 -12.97 -12.72 -0.52
CA LEU A 13 -12.54 -11.32 -0.44
C LEU A 13 -12.97 -10.54 -1.68
N HIS A 14 -13.63 -9.40 -1.47
CA HIS A 14 -14.03 -8.50 -2.54
C HIS A 14 -12.80 -8.04 -3.34
N LYS A 15 -12.92 -7.97 -4.68
CA LYS A 15 -11.79 -7.61 -5.56
C LYS A 15 -11.13 -6.30 -5.13
N GLN A 16 -11.92 -5.29 -4.76
CA GLN A 16 -11.39 -4.01 -4.29
C GLN A 16 -10.48 -4.17 -3.06
N LYS A 17 -10.85 -5.03 -2.10
CA LYS A 17 -10.06 -5.32 -0.89
C LYS A 17 -8.78 -6.09 -1.23
N LEU A 18 -8.85 -7.03 -2.17
CA LEU A 18 -7.66 -7.76 -2.65
C LEU A 18 -6.61 -6.83 -3.28
N TYR A 19 -7.02 -5.95 -4.18
CA TYR A 19 -6.09 -4.99 -4.79
C TYR A 19 -5.56 -3.98 -3.79
N ALA A 20 -6.38 -3.50 -2.85
CA ALA A 20 -5.91 -2.66 -1.75
C ALA A 20 -4.82 -3.36 -0.92
N LEU A 21 -4.98 -4.65 -0.64
CA LEU A 21 -3.98 -5.45 0.07
C LEU A 21 -2.67 -5.56 -0.72
N ILE A 22 -2.74 -5.76 -2.03
CA ILE A 22 -1.55 -5.79 -2.89
C ILE A 22 -0.82 -4.44 -2.82
N VAL A 23 -1.56 -3.32 -2.90
CA VAL A 23 -0.98 -1.98 -2.79
C VAL A 23 -0.36 -1.75 -1.41
N ALA A 24 -1.00 -2.22 -0.33
CA ALA A 24 -0.45 -2.18 1.02
C ALA A 24 0.86 -2.98 1.11
N ALA A 25 0.93 -4.18 0.54
CA ALA A 25 2.14 -4.99 0.51
C ALA A 25 3.28 -4.31 -0.25
N VAL A 26 2.99 -3.69 -1.39
CA VAL A 26 3.96 -2.87 -2.14
C VAL A 26 4.45 -1.68 -1.29
N GLY A 27 3.54 -1.01 -0.57
CA GLY A 27 3.89 0.05 0.36
C GLY A 27 4.82 -0.42 1.49
N ILE A 28 4.55 -1.58 2.09
CA ILE A 28 5.41 -2.18 3.12
C ILE A 28 6.81 -2.47 2.56
N ILE A 29 6.90 -3.11 1.40
CA ILE A 29 8.18 -3.41 0.74
C ILE A 29 8.93 -2.12 0.42
N SER A 30 8.22 -1.09 -0.02
CA SER A 30 8.81 0.22 -0.33
C SER A 30 9.49 0.86 0.88
N CYS A 31 8.97 0.67 2.10
CA CYS A 31 9.58 1.16 3.34
C CYS A 31 10.87 0.42 3.71
N ILE A 32 11.02 -0.85 3.32
CA ILE A 32 12.24 -1.64 3.57
C ILE A 32 13.32 -1.28 2.54
N LEU A 33 12.91 -0.89 1.33
CA LEU A 33 13.82 -0.45 0.28
C LEU A 33 14.56 0.85 0.66
N PRO A 34 15.75 1.10 0.07
CA PRO A 34 16.45 2.36 0.23
C PRO A 34 15.62 3.53 -0.27
N TRP A 35 15.28 4.43 0.65
CA TRP A 35 14.65 5.72 0.35
C TRP A 35 15.72 6.77 0.08
N TRP A 36 16.90 6.67 0.70
CA TRP A 36 18.06 7.51 0.42
C TRP A 36 19.29 6.65 0.17
N LYS A 37 20.07 7.01 -0.86
CA LYS A 37 21.31 6.31 -1.21
C LYS A 37 22.41 7.30 -1.52
N ILE A 38 23.43 7.33 -0.66
CA ILE A 38 24.63 8.14 -0.83
C ILE A 38 25.73 7.22 -1.36
N SER A 39 26.33 7.59 -2.49
CA SER A 39 27.48 6.88 -3.05
C SER A 39 28.73 7.74 -2.87
N PHE A 40 29.78 7.17 -2.27
CA PHE A 40 31.09 7.81 -2.12
C PHE A 40 32.04 7.35 -3.24
N GLY A 41 31.52 7.10 -4.45
CA GLY A 41 32.30 6.60 -5.58
C GLY A 41 32.84 5.18 -5.34
N GLY A 42 34.12 4.96 -5.65
CA GLY A 42 34.78 3.65 -5.59
C GLY A 42 35.00 3.07 -4.18
N PHE A 43 34.72 3.84 -3.12
CA PHE A 43 34.90 3.42 -1.72
C PHE A 43 33.64 2.83 -1.06
N GLY A 44 32.56 2.65 -1.83
CA GLY A 44 31.28 2.15 -1.32
C GLY A 44 30.27 3.27 -1.04
N GLY A 45 29.10 2.89 -0.52
CA GLY A 45 27.99 3.83 -0.28
C GLY A 45 27.18 3.45 0.95
N TYR A 46 26.39 4.42 1.43
CA TYR A 46 25.48 4.24 2.55
C TYR A 46 24.03 4.39 2.08
N SER A 47 23.14 3.54 2.58
CA SER A 47 21.71 3.58 2.25
C SER A 47 20.86 3.63 3.51
N ILE A 48 19.87 4.52 3.51
CA ILE A 48 18.88 4.65 4.56
C ILE A 48 17.53 4.21 3.98
N ASN A 49 16.84 3.31 4.67
CA ASN A 49 15.51 2.86 4.30
C ASN A 49 14.42 3.72 4.95
N GLY A 50 13.17 3.47 4.55
CA GLY A 50 12.00 4.17 5.07
C GLY A 50 11.69 3.92 6.54
N LEU A 51 12.32 2.95 7.20
CA LEU A 51 12.08 2.66 8.63
C LEU A 51 12.82 3.61 9.58
N HIS A 52 13.64 4.51 9.05
CA HIS A 52 14.38 5.49 9.86
C HIS A 52 13.59 6.79 10.11
N GLY A 53 13.86 7.44 11.24
CA GLY A 53 13.32 8.76 11.57
C GLY A 53 11.81 8.76 11.78
N ILE A 54 11.07 9.52 10.97
CA ILE A 54 9.59 9.51 10.97
C ILE A 54 8.99 8.58 9.90
N GLY A 55 9.82 7.98 9.04
CA GLY A 55 9.34 7.14 7.93
C GLY A 55 8.70 5.82 8.37
N TRP A 56 9.03 5.31 9.57
CA TRP A 56 8.37 4.14 10.14
C TRP A 56 6.85 4.35 10.34
N ILE A 57 6.39 5.60 10.43
CA ILE A 57 4.95 5.92 10.46
C ILE A 57 4.30 5.56 9.12
N SER A 58 4.98 5.76 7.99
CA SER A 58 4.49 5.29 6.68
C SER A 58 4.37 3.78 6.65
N PHE A 59 5.36 3.06 7.21
CA PHE A 59 5.32 1.61 7.32
C PHE A 59 4.11 1.13 8.15
N LEU A 60 3.87 1.75 9.31
CA LEU A 60 2.70 1.47 10.12
C LEU A 60 1.40 1.82 9.41
N GLY A 61 1.36 2.89 8.63
CA GLY A 61 0.18 3.25 7.84
C GLY A 61 -0.14 2.18 6.80
N PHE A 62 0.85 1.64 6.08
CA PHE A 62 0.62 0.54 5.14
C PHE A 62 0.22 -0.77 5.81
N ILE A 63 0.82 -1.11 6.96
CA ILE A 63 0.38 -2.24 7.78
C ILE A 63 -1.06 -2.04 8.24
N GLY A 64 -1.38 -0.85 8.77
CA GLY A 64 -2.72 -0.50 9.23
C GLY A 64 -3.76 -0.64 8.12
N ALA A 65 -3.45 -0.17 6.91
CA ALA A 65 -4.32 -0.36 5.75
C ALA A 65 -4.56 -1.84 5.44
N GLY A 66 -3.52 -2.68 5.47
CA GLY A 66 -3.63 -4.13 5.29
C GLY A 66 -4.48 -4.80 6.39
N VAL A 67 -4.27 -4.43 7.65
CA VAL A 67 -5.02 -4.96 8.80
C VAL A 67 -6.49 -4.57 8.72
N VAL A 68 -6.81 -3.30 8.45
CA VAL A 68 -8.20 -2.83 8.32
C VAL A 68 -8.94 -3.59 7.23
N THR A 69 -8.26 -3.88 6.12
CA THR A 69 -8.81 -4.64 5.00
C THR A 69 -9.23 -6.07 5.38
N PHE A 70 -8.56 -6.67 6.36
CA PHE A 70 -8.84 -8.05 6.80
C PHE A 70 -9.66 -8.16 8.09
N VAL A 71 -9.60 -7.18 8.97
CA VAL A 71 -10.16 -7.28 10.33
C VAL A 71 -11.45 -6.48 10.47
N MET A 72 -11.63 -5.41 9.68
CA MET A 72 -12.81 -4.56 9.77
C MET A 72 -13.82 -4.86 8.65
N GLY A 73 -15.09 -4.87 9.04
CA GLY A 73 -16.22 -5.00 8.13
C GLY A 73 -16.37 -6.36 7.45
N ASP A 74 -17.29 -6.40 6.48
CA ASP A 74 -17.55 -7.59 5.68
C ASP A 74 -16.52 -7.70 4.56
N LYS A 75 -15.78 -8.81 4.52
CA LYS A 75 -14.71 -9.08 3.54
C LYS A 75 -15.25 -9.25 2.13
N THR A 76 -16.52 -9.62 2.00
CA THR A 76 -17.18 -9.89 0.71
C THR A 76 -17.70 -8.62 0.03
N LYS A 77 -17.70 -7.49 0.75
CA LYS A 77 -18.26 -6.21 0.30
C LYS A 77 -17.16 -5.18 -0.02
N PRO A 78 -17.47 -4.17 -0.85
CA PRO A 78 -16.61 -3.00 -1.03
C PRO A 78 -16.45 -2.23 0.30
N TYR A 79 -15.49 -1.29 0.33
CA TYR A 79 -15.28 -0.46 1.52
C TYR A 79 -16.46 0.48 1.78
N GLU A 80 -17.07 0.39 2.96
CA GLU A 80 -18.22 1.21 3.35
C GLU A 80 -18.00 1.91 4.71
N GLY A 81 -18.59 3.11 4.86
CA GLY A 81 -18.61 3.83 6.14
C GLY A 81 -17.23 3.99 6.81
N GLN A 82 -17.10 3.47 8.04
CA GLN A 82 -15.91 3.66 8.87
C GLN A 82 -14.67 2.92 8.37
N GLU A 83 -14.79 1.68 7.86
CA GLU A 83 -13.63 0.95 7.34
C GLU A 83 -12.99 1.67 6.15
N LYS A 84 -13.80 2.30 5.29
CA LYS A 84 -13.34 3.11 4.17
C LYS A 84 -12.52 4.29 4.66
N MET A 85 -13.03 5.02 5.65
CA MET A 85 -12.37 6.21 6.20
C MET A 85 -11.04 5.85 6.88
N ILE A 86 -10.99 4.76 7.64
CA ILE A 86 -9.77 4.31 8.30
C ILE A 86 -8.74 3.84 7.27
N ALA A 87 -9.13 3.00 6.31
CA ALA A 87 -8.23 2.55 5.25
C ALA A 87 -7.68 3.72 4.42
N LEU A 88 -8.54 4.71 4.12
CA LEU A 88 -8.16 5.93 3.41
C LEU A 88 -7.18 6.76 4.23
N ALA A 89 -7.43 6.95 5.53
CA ALA A 89 -6.52 7.66 6.42
C ALA A 89 -5.16 6.96 6.53
N CYS A 90 -5.14 5.62 6.56
CA CYS A 90 -3.91 4.84 6.56
C CYS A 90 -3.09 5.03 5.28
N PHE A 91 -3.69 4.88 4.09
CA PHE A 91 -2.98 5.09 2.81
C PHE A 91 -2.56 6.54 2.59
N ALA A 92 -3.47 7.49 2.83
CA ALA A 92 -3.21 8.91 2.65
C ALA A 92 -2.15 9.40 3.65
N GLY A 93 -2.25 8.98 4.91
CA GLY A 93 -1.27 9.27 5.95
C GLY A 93 0.10 8.69 5.62
N ALA A 94 0.16 7.42 5.21
CA ALA A 94 1.42 6.78 4.83
C ALA A 94 2.10 7.49 3.64
N GLY A 95 1.32 7.80 2.60
CA GLY A 95 1.78 8.53 1.43
C GLY A 95 2.20 9.97 1.76
N ALA A 96 1.46 10.67 2.61
CA ALA A 96 1.77 12.03 3.04
C ALA A 96 3.07 12.09 3.85
N ILE A 97 3.30 11.14 4.77
CA ILE A 97 4.57 11.07 5.51
C ILE A 97 5.74 10.76 4.57
N ALA A 98 5.56 9.85 3.61
CA ALA A 98 6.58 9.57 2.60
C ALA A 98 6.89 10.80 1.74
N LEU A 99 5.86 11.56 1.37
CA LEU A 99 5.99 12.82 0.64
C LEU A 99 6.69 13.89 1.48
N ILE A 100 6.32 14.07 2.74
CA ILE A 100 6.98 15.01 3.66
C ILE A 100 8.46 14.67 3.78
N GLN A 101 8.81 13.38 3.94
CA GLN A 101 10.19 12.92 3.99
C GLN A 101 10.95 13.22 2.68
N PHE A 102 10.29 13.05 1.53
CA PHE A 102 10.87 13.40 0.24
C PHE A 102 11.15 14.90 0.12
N LEU A 103 10.18 15.74 0.51
CA LEU A 103 10.33 17.20 0.46
C LEU A 103 11.40 17.73 1.43
N ARG A 104 11.59 17.06 2.58
CA ARG A 104 12.64 17.40 3.54
C ARG A 104 14.04 17.06 3.03
N GLN A 105 14.17 15.95 2.31
CA GLN A 105 15.46 15.49 1.80
C GLN A 105 15.30 14.88 0.41
N THR A 106 15.32 15.77 -0.59
CA THR A 106 15.20 15.43 -2.01
C THR A 106 16.50 14.90 -2.60
N LYS A 107 17.64 15.39 -2.08
CA LYS A 107 18.96 14.92 -2.48
C LYS A 107 19.15 13.47 -2.06
N PHE A 108 19.69 12.66 -2.96
CA PHE A 108 19.94 11.22 -2.75
C PHE A 108 18.68 10.36 -2.63
N ALA A 109 17.50 10.89 -2.99
CA ALA A 109 16.29 10.09 -3.05
C ALA A 109 16.46 8.87 -3.97
N SER A 110 15.93 7.74 -3.53
CA SER A 110 16.04 6.44 -4.18
C SER A 110 14.66 5.82 -4.36
N PHE A 111 14.57 4.73 -5.13
CA PHE A 111 13.31 4.15 -5.58
C PHE A 111 12.30 3.84 -4.47
N GLY A 112 12.75 3.50 -3.26
CA GLY A 112 11.87 3.18 -2.14
C GLY A 112 10.91 4.30 -1.76
N ILE A 113 11.36 5.56 -1.76
CA ILE A 113 10.51 6.69 -1.36
C ILE A 113 9.44 7.00 -2.43
N PHE A 114 9.80 6.88 -3.70
CA PHE A 114 8.86 7.07 -4.81
C PHE A 114 7.80 5.97 -4.81
N LEU A 115 8.19 4.72 -4.59
CA LEU A 115 7.25 3.62 -4.44
C LEU A 115 6.30 3.82 -3.26
N ALA A 116 6.80 4.31 -2.12
CA ALA A 116 5.96 4.61 -0.96
C ALA A 116 4.91 5.68 -1.28
N ILE A 117 5.32 6.77 -1.94
CA ILE A 117 4.40 7.84 -2.35
C ILE A 117 3.35 7.30 -3.33
N ILE A 118 3.78 6.55 -4.35
CA ILE A 118 2.88 5.96 -5.35
C ILE A 118 1.91 4.99 -4.68
N ALA A 119 2.38 4.11 -3.79
CA ALA A 119 1.53 3.18 -3.06
C ALA A 119 0.49 3.92 -2.19
N GLY A 120 0.88 5.02 -1.53
CA GLY A 120 -0.04 5.87 -0.79
C GLY A 120 -1.13 6.47 -1.69
N VAL A 121 -0.74 7.11 -2.80
CA VAL A 121 -1.67 7.76 -3.74
C VAL A 121 -2.59 6.74 -4.41
N VAL A 122 -2.02 5.66 -4.97
CA VAL A 122 -2.79 4.60 -5.62
C VAL A 122 -3.74 3.94 -4.62
N GLY A 123 -3.26 3.66 -3.41
CA GLY A 123 -4.09 3.10 -2.34
C GLY A 123 -5.27 4.00 -2.01
N THR A 124 -5.05 5.30 -1.80
CA THR A 124 -6.13 6.26 -1.56
C THR A 124 -7.13 6.32 -2.71
N LEU A 125 -6.67 6.47 -3.95
CA LEU A 125 -7.53 6.54 -5.14
C LEU A 125 -8.34 5.25 -5.34
N TRP A 126 -7.75 4.12 -5.00
CA TRP A 126 -8.37 2.80 -5.07
C TRP A 126 -9.50 2.63 -4.04
N ILE A 127 -9.26 3.03 -2.79
CA ILE A 127 -10.28 3.02 -1.73
C ILE A 127 -11.41 4.01 -2.05
N MET A 128 -11.10 5.15 -2.66
CA MET A 128 -12.12 6.12 -3.11
C MET A 128 -13.01 5.59 -4.23
N GLY A 129 -12.58 4.54 -4.96
CA GLY A 129 -13.31 4.00 -6.10
C GLY A 129 -13.16 4.84 -7.38
N ILE A 130 -12.16 5.73 -7.43
CA ILE A 130 -11.84 6.53 -8.62
C ILE A 130 -11.25 5.62 -9.70
N ILE A 131 -10.39 4.69 -9.29
CA ILE A 131 -9.84 3.67 -10.20
C ILE A 131 -10.86 2.54 -10.30
N LYS A 132 -11.46 2.38 -11.49
CA LYS A 132 -12.43 1.32 -11.76
C LYS A 132 -11.69 0.00 -12.03
N LEU A 133 -12.26 -1.08 -11.50
CA LEU A 133 -11.80 -2.44 -11.81
C LEU A 133 -11.98 -2.71 -13.31
N PRO A 134 -11.03 -3.41 -13.96
CA PRO A 134 -11.28 -3.96 -15.29
C PRO A 134 -12.48 -4.92 -15.19
N GLU A 135 -13.54 -4.64 -15.96
CA GLU A 135 -14.68 -5.54 -16.09
C GLU A 135 -14.21 -6.86 -16.69
N ASN A 136 -14.41 -7.95 -15.96
CA ASN A 136 -14.32 -9.28 -16.55
C ASN A 136 -15.60 -9.51 -17.36
N LYS A 137 -15.62 -9.06 -18.63
CA LYS A 137 -16.66 -9.53 -19.55
C LYS A 137 -16.44 -11.04 -19.72
N PRO A 138 -17.44 -11.89 -19.42
CA PRO A 138 -17.34 -13.30 -19.76
C PRO A 138 -17.09 -13.38 -21.28
N LYS A 139 -16.03 -14.10 -21.67
CA LYS A 139 -15.83 -14.43 -23.07
C LYS A 139 -17.05 -15.28 -23.48
N ALA A 140 -17.84 -14.73 -24.40
CA ALA A 140 -18.98 -15.42 -25.01
C ALA A 140 -18.53 -16.67 -25.76
#